data_AF-C0QMN1-F1
#
_entry.id   AF-C0QMN1-F1
#
_cell.length_a   1.000
_cell.length_b   1.000
_cell.length_c   1.000
_cell.angle_alpha   90.00
_cell.angle_beta   90.00
_cell.angle_gamma   90.00
#
_symmetry.space_group_name_H-M   'P 1'
#
loop_
_entity.id
_entity.type
_entity.pdbx_description
1 polymer ?
#
loop_
_entity_poly.entity_id
_entity_poly.type
_entity_poly.pdbx_seq_one_letter_code
_entity_poly.pdbx_strand_id
1 'polypeptide(L)'
;MPRRSILSTAERSSLLALPDSEDELIRHYTLSETDLSLIRQQRGDASRLGVAVQLCLLRYPGQGLLPDATVPASFLQWVGCQLRIDAACWSQYAER
;
A
#
# COMPACT_ATOMS: atom_id res chain seq x y z
N MET A 1 27.17 -17.24 5.76
CA MET A 1 27.18 -16.43 7.00
C MET A 1 25.74 -16.03 7.34
N PRO A 2 25.26 -16.23 8.57
CA PRO A 2 23.92 -15.84 8.95
C PRO A 2 23.82 -14.30 8.95
N ARG A 3 22.79 -13.75 8.31
CA ARG A 3 22.53 -12.30 8.34
C ARG A 3 22.06 -11.94 9.75
N ARG A 4 22.91 -11.25 10.51
CA ARG A 4 22.55 -10.74 11.83
C ARG A 4 21.69 -9.49 11.64
N SER A 5 20.43 -9.52 12.08
CA SER A 5 19.60 -8.31 12.09
C SER A 5 20.20 -7.30 13.05
N ILE A 6 20.40 -6.06 12.58
CA ILE A 6 20.86 -4.94 13.43
C ILE A 6 19.68 -4.32 14.19
N LEU A 7 18.48 -4.39 13.60
CA LEU A 7 17.25 -3.84 14.18
C LEU A 7 16.51 -4.88 15.01
N SER A 8 15.99 -4.45 16.14
CA SER A 8 14.93 -5.14 16.87
C SER A 8 13.63 -5.14 16.08
N THR A 9 12.71 -6.05 16.44
CA THR A 9 11.38 -6.10 15.84
C THR A 9 10.63 -4.76 16.00
N ALA A 10 10.74 -4.12 17.17
CA ALA A 10 10.06 -2.85 17.45
C ALA A 10 10.59 -1.70 16.58
N GLU A 11 11.91 -1.58 16.43
CA GLU A 11 12.53 -0.57 15.56
C GLU A 11 12.13 -0.79 14.11
N ARG A 12 12.13 -2.05 13.66
CA ARG A 12 11.69 -2.40 12.31
C ARG A 12 10.23 -2.03 12.09
N SER A 13 9.34 -2.34 13.04
CA SER A 13 7.92 -1.97 12.96
C SER A 13 7.73 -0.46 12.92
N SER A 14 8.48 0.31 13.71
CA SER A 14 8.41 1.77 13.69
C SER A 14 8.88 2.38 12.37
N LEU A 15 9.92 1.82 11.74
CA LEU A 15 10.43 2.28 10.44
C LEU A 15 9.47 1.97 9.29
N LEU A 16 8.67 0.91 9.44
CA LEU A 16 7.73 0.44 8.42
C LEU A 16 6.28 0.86 8.72
N ALA A 17 6.10 1.75 9.70
CA ALA A 17 4.79 2.28 10.02
C ALA A 17 4.23 3.05 8.82
N LEU A 18 2.97 2.81 8.51
CA LEU A 18 2.27 3.55 7.48
C LEU A 18 1.89 4.93 8.01
N PRO A 19 1.83 5.95 7.13
CA PRO A 19 1.27 7.25 7.46
C PRO A 19 -0.13 7.11 8.04
N ASP A 20 -0.41 7.83 9.13
CA ASP A 20 -1.70 7.86 9.80
C ASP A 20 -2.40 9.22 9.71
N SER A 21 -1.67 10.28 9.35
CA SER A 21 -2.21 11.61 9.11
C SER A 21 -2.53 11.87 7.63
N GLU A 22 -3.56 12.67 7.37
CA GLU A 22 -3.96 13.03 6.01
C GLU A 22 -2.84 13.76 5.24
N ASP A 23 -2.10 14.65 5.89
CA ASP A 23 -0.97 15.38 5.29
C ASP A 23 0.14 14.45 4.80
N GLU A 24 0.46 13.40 5.57
CA GLU A 24 1.46 12.42 5.18
C GLU A 24 0.93 11.50 4.07
N LEU A 25 -0.36 11.11 4.10
CA LEU A 25 -0.99 10.37 3.01
C LEU A 25 -0.93 11.17 1.70
N ILE A 26 -1.24 12.48 1.74
CA ILE A 26 -1.11 13.36 0.58
C ILE A 26 0.34 13.40 0.10
N ARG A 27 1.30 13.61 1.01
CA ARG A 27 2.72 13.71 0.67
C ARG A 27 3.26 12.43 0.02
N HIS A 28 2.93 11.28 0.57
CA HIS A 28 3.57 10.02 0.20
C HIS A 28 2.76 9.23 -0.82
N TYR A 29 1.43 9.29 -0.79
CA TYR A 29 0.59 8.34 -1.53
C TYR A 29 -0.29 8.95 -2.61
N THR A 30 -0.16 10.26 -2.89
CA THR A 30 -0.90 10.86 -4.02
C THR A 30 -0.47 10.21 -5.33
N LEU A 31 -1.46 9.64 -6.04
CA LEU A 31 -1.25 8.94 -7.31
C LEU A 31 -1.16 9.96 -8.44
N SER A 32 -0.03 9.96 -9.14
CA SER A 32 0.17 10.77 -10.34
C SER A 32 -0.61 10.21 -11.53
N GLU A 33 -0.73 10.99 -12.61
CA GLU A 33 -1.34 10.50 -13.86
C GLU A 33 -0.63 9.27 -14.43
N THR A 34 0.69 9.19 -14.25
CA THR A 34 1.50 8.02 -14.65
C THR A 34 1.12 6.79 -13.83
N ASP A 35 0.99 6.95 -12.51
CA ASP A 35 0.56 5.86 -11.61
C ASP A 35 -0.83 5.37 -12.01
N LEU A 36 -1.78 6.30 -12.20
CA LEU A 36 -3.15 6.00 -12.61
C LEU A 36 -3.20 5.29 -13.97
N SER A 37 -2.36 5.69 -14.91
CA SER A 37 -2.26 5.06 -16.23
C SER A 37 -1.76 3.62 -16.14
N LEU A 38 -0.81 3.33 -15.25
CA LEU A 38 -0.34 1.97 -14.99
C LEU A 38 -1.41 1.13 -14.28
N ILE A 39 -2.06 1.68 -13.26
CA ILE A 39 -3.10 1.00 -12.49
C ILE A 39 -4.27 0.61 -13.41
N ARG A 40 -4.70 1.50 -14.33
CA ARG A 40 -5.81 1.24 -15.26
C ARG A 40 -5.57 0.06 -16.21
N GLN A 41 -4.32 -0.33 -16.45
CA GLN A 41 -3.98 -1.50 -17.27
C GLN A 41 -4.35 -2.83 -16.60
N GLN A 42 -4.55 -2.82 -15.27
CA GLN A 42 -4.97 -3.99 -14.52
C GLN A 42 -6.45 -4.32 -14.76
N ARG A 43 -6.74 -5.62 -14.82
CA ARG A 43 -8.10 -6.14 -15.03
C ARG A 43 -8.82 -6.32 -13.70
N GLY A 44 -9.98 -5.68 -13.57
CA GLY A 44 -10.82 -5.76 -12.38
C GLY A 44 -10.38 -4.84 -11.25
N ASP A 45 -11.35 -4.41 -10.44
CA ASP A 45 -11.14 -3.39 -9.42
C ASP A 45 -10.25 -3.87 -8.27
N ALA A 46 -10.36 -5.15 -7.90
CA ALA A 46 -9.45 -5.78 -6.94
C ALA A 46 -7.98 -5.69 -7.37
N SER A 47 -7.67 -6.00 -8.64
CA SER A 47 -6.30 -5.94 -9.15
C SER A 47 -5.77 -4.51 -9.23
N ARG A 48 -6.64 -3.55 -9.59
CA ARG A 48 -6.30 -2.12 -9.64
C ARG A 48 -5.99 -1.58 -8.25
N LEU A 49 -6.86 -1.88 -7.28
CA LEU A 49 -6.67 -1.49 -5.87
C LEU A 49 -5.39 -2.13 -5.31
N GLY A 50 -5.18 -3.42 -5.57
CA GLY A 50 -4.00 -4.16 -5.15
C GLY A 50 -2.69 -3.55 -5.64
N VAL A 51 -2.60 -3.28 -6.94
CA VAL A 51 -1.41 -2.64 -7.55
C VAL A 51 -1.22 -1.22 -7.02
N ALA A 52 -2.28 -0.44 -6.83
CA ALA A 52 -2.18 0.90 -6.27
C ALA A 52 -1.64 0.91 -4.84
N VAL A 53 -2.13 0.00 -3.99
CA VAL A 53 -1.61 -0.20 -2.63
C VAL A 53 -0.14 -0.60 -2.68
N GLN A 54 0.24 -1.55 -3.52
CA GLN A 54 1.64 -1.95 -3.67
C GLN A 54 2.55 -0.78 -4.10
N LEU A 55 2.13 0.03 -5.07
CA LEU A 55 2.87 1.22 -5.50
C LEU A 55 3.08 2.21 -4.35
N CYS A 56 2.04 2.46 -3.55
CA CYS A 56 2.12 3.33 -2.39
C CYS A 56 3.14 2.80 -1.37
N LEU A 57 3.04 1.51 -1.00
CA LEU A 57 3.94 0.88 -0.03
C LEU A 57 5.42 0.86 -0.50
N LEU A 58 5.64 0.64 -1.80
CA LEU A 58 6.98 0.72 -2.41
C LEU A 58 7.56 2.13 -2.42
N ARG A 59 6.73 3.17 -2.43
CA ARG A 59 7.16 4.57 -2.37
C ARG A 59 7.48 4.99 -0.93
N TYR A 60 6.65 4.57 0.03
CA TYR A 60 6.87 4.77 1.46
C TYR A 60 6.11 3.69 2.24
N PRO A 61 6.72 2.99 3.20
CA PRO A 61 8.09 3.16 3.73
C PRO A 61 9.18 2.54 2.84
N GLY A 62 8.87 2.11 1.61
CA GLY A 62 9.86 1.50 0.71
C GLY A 62 9.84 -0.03 0.75
N GLN A 63 8.74 -0.62 1.21
CA GLN A 63 8.57 -2.06 1.29
C GLN A 63 7.28 -2.47 0.58
N GLY A 64 7.37 -3.48 -0.29
CA GLY A 64 6.17 -4.05 -0.90
C GLY A 64 5.26 -4.78 0.09
N LEU A 65 4.05 -5.12 -0.36
CA LEU A 65 3.12 -5.92 0.41
C LEU A 65 3.74 -7.29 0.76
N LEU A 66 3.85 -7.59 2.05
CA LEU A 66 4.25 -8.92 2.52
C LEU A 66 3.02 -9.85 2.55
N PRO A 67 3.21 -11.18 2.45
CA PRO A 67 2.10 -12.14 2.51
C PRO A 67 1.22 -11.99 3.77
N ASP A 68 1.84 -11.67 4.91
CA ASP A 68 1.15 -11.49 6.19
C ASP A 68 0.91 -10.02 6.54
N ALA A 69 1.09 -9.10 5.59
CA ALA A 69 0.92 -7.67 5.84
C ALA A 69 -0.56 -7.34 6.03
N THR A 70 -0.89 -6.78 7.20
CA THR A 70 -2.20 -6.16 7.43
C THR A 70 -2.16 -4.72 6.97
N VAL A 71 -2.99 -4.38 5.98
CA VAL A 71 -3.13 -3.02 5.47
C VAL A 71 -4.29 -2.34 6.20
N PRO A 72 -4.09 -1.16 6.84
CA PRO A 72 -5.15 -0.46 7.55
C PRO A 72 -6.31 -0.07 6.64
N ALA A 73 -7.54 -0.21 7.15
CA ALA A 73 -8.75 0.11 6.39
C ALA A 73 -8.83 1.58 5.95
N SER A 74 -8.36 2.52 6.79
CA SER A 74 -8.28 3.95 6.46
C SER A 74 -7.42 4.22 5.24
N PHE A 75 -6.28 3.55 5.14
CA PHE A 75 -5.38 3.66 4.00
C PHE A 75 -5.99 3.02 2.74
N LEU A 76 -6.62 1.84 2.86
CA LEU A 76 -7.35 1.22 1.74
C LEU A 76 -8.47 2.13 1.21
N GLN A 77 -9.22 2.77 2.11
CA GLN A 77 -10.27 3.71 1.76
C GLN A 77 -9.70 4.95 1.06
N TRP A 78 -8.58 5.47 1.54
CA TRP A 78 -7.91 6.62 0.93
C TRP A 78 -7.43 6.32 -0.50
N VAL A 79 -6.82 5.15 -0.73
CA VAL A 79 -6.44 4.71 -2.08
C VAL A 79 -7.67 4.46 -2.95
N GLY A 80 -8.70 3.80 -2.41
CA GLY A 80 -9.97 3.54 -3.10
C GLY A 80 -10.65 4.82 -3.57
N CYS A 81 -10.67 5.86 -2.75
CA CYS A 81 -11.22 7.18 -3.09
C CYS A 81 -10.54 7.79 -4.31
N GLN A 82 -9.20 7.74 -4.40
CA GLN A 82 -8.47 8.25 -5.58
C GLN A 82 -8.82 7.50 -6.86
N LEU A 83 -9.09 6.19 -6.76
CA LEU A 83 -9.41 5.33 -7.90
C LEU A 83 -10.91 5.26 -8.23
N ARG A 84 -11.76 5.78 -7.33
CA ARG A 84 -13.22 5.56 -7.33
C ARG A 84 -13.59 4.07 -7.30
N ILE A 85 -12.86 3.31 -6.47
CA ILE A 85 -13.05 1.88 -6.25
C ILE A 85 -13.40 1.66 -4.77
N ASP A 86 -14.33 0.73 -4.52
CA ASP A 86 -14.66 0.32 -3.16
C ASP A 86 -13.48 -0.42 -2.51
N ALA A 87 -13.09 0.00 -1.30
CA ALA A 87 -12.05 -0.66 -0.51
C ALA A 87 -12.39 -2.12 -0.20
N ALA A 88 -13.67 -2.50 -0.22
CA ALA A 88 -14.11 -3.89 -0.07
C ALA A 88 -13.53 -4.83 -1.15
N CYS A 89 -13.14 -4.32 -2.32
CA CYS A 89 -12.46 -5.11 -3.35
C CYS A 89 -11.08 -5.64 -2.90
N TRP A 90 -10.53 -5.11 -1.80
CA TRP A 90 -9.25 -5.56 -1.25
C TRP A 90 -9.24 -7.04 -0.86
N SER A 91 -10.33 -7.56 -0.30
CA SER A 91 -10.38 -8.97 0.14
C SER A 91 -10.11 -9.93 -1.03
N GLN A 92 -10.69 -9.66 -2.19
CA GLN A 92 -10.49 -10.43 -3.42
C GLN A 92 -9.04 -10.38 -3.94
N TYR A 93 -8.29 -9.33 -3.60
CA TYR A 93 -6.87 -9.23 -3.93
C TYR A 93 -6.01 -9.95 -2.89
N ALA A 94 -6.33 -9.79 -1.60
CA ALA A 94 -5.59 -10.38 -0.48
C ALA A 94 -5.72 -11.92 -0.39
N GLU A 95 -6.77 -12.49 -0.98
CA GLU A 95 -6.99 -13.94 -1.07
C GLU A 95 -6.12 -14.64 -2.14
N ARG A 96 -5.33 -13.89 -2.93
CA ARG A 96 -4.60 -14.40 -4.10
C ARG A 96 -3.12 -14.69 -3.86
#